data_AF-A0A6G3ZI86-F1
#
_entry.id   AF-A0A6G3ZI86-F1
#
_cell.length_a   1.000
_cell.length_b   1.000
_cell.length_c   1.000
_cell.angle_alpha   90.00
_cell.angle_beta   90.00
_cell.angle_gamma   90.00
#
_symmetry.space_group_name_H-M   'P 1'
#
loop_
_entity.id
_entity.type
_entity.pdbx_description
1 polymer ?
#
loop_
_entity_poly.entity_id
_entity_poly.type
_entity_poly.pdbx_seq_one_letter_code
_entity_poly.pdbx_strand_id
1 'polypeptide(L)'
;MHWQRRRDLEGGKELGVWLLVDDDSVERELYVESHEYRGGNFDVYTTGGDDEWNHEGEFETSRAAFERALDVLEASPHPVEDG
;
A
#
# COMPACT_ATOMS: atom_id res chain seq x y z
N MET A 1 13.46 -9.23 -6.01
CA MET A 1 12.55 -8.28 -5.35
C MET A 1 12.24 -7.05 -6.21
N HIS A 2 10.95 -6.82 -6.48
CA HIS A 2 10.41 -5.59 -7.06
C HIS A 2 8.99 -5.34 -6.52
N TRP A 3 8.55 -4.09 -6.52
CA TRP A 3 7.17 -3.73 -6.21
C TRP A 3 6.30 -3.80 -7.45
N GLN A 4 5.13 -4.40 -7.35
CA GLN A 4 4.12 -4.36 -8.41
C GLN A 4 2.78 -3.88 -7.86
N ARG A 5 2.04 -3.09 -8.63
CA ARG A 5 0.71 -2.62 -8.23
C ARG A 5 -0.35 -3.69 -8.51
N ARG A 6 -1.10 -4.08 -7.49
CA ARG A 6 -2.27 -4.96 -7.64
C ARG A 6 -3.38 -4.19 -8.35
N ARG A 7 -3.95 -4.79 -9.39
CA ARG A 7 -5.04 -4.18 -10.19
C ARG A 7 -6.43 -4.60 -9.72
N ASP A 8 -6.54 -5.77 -9.10
CA ASP A 8 -7.80 -6.31 -8.59
C ASP A 8 -7.96 -5.93 -7.12
N LEU A 9 -8.75 -4.89 -6.84
CA LEU A 9 -9.03 -4.41 -5.48
C LEU A 9 -10.43 -4.88 -5.08
N GLU A 10 -10.56 -5.56 -3.95
CA GLU A 10 -11.83 -6.10 -3.48
C GLU A 10 -12.55 -5.11 -2.57
N GLY A 11 -13.88 -5.07 -2.63
CA GLY A 11 -14.71 -4.44 -1.59
C GLY A 11 -14.67 -2.90 -1.49
N GLY A 12 -13.91 -2.20 -2.35
CA GLY A 12 -13.95 -0.73 -2.48
C GLY A 12 -13.32 0.05 -1.31
N LYS A 13 -12.74 -0.64 -0.32
CA LYS A 13 -11.98 -0.03 0.78
C LYS A 13 -10.53 0.23 0.36
N GLU A 14 -9.90 -0.71 -0.34
CA GLU A 14 -8.55 -0.53 -0.88
C GLU A 14 -8.59 0.35 -2.11
N LEU A 15 -7.81 1.43 -2.11
CA LEU A 15 -7.64 2.34 -3.25
C LEU A 15 -6.36 2.02 -4.04
N GLY A 16 -5.35 1.48 -3.35
CA GLY A 16 -4.09 1.08 -3.95
C GLY A 16 -3.43 0.00 -3.10
N VAL A 17 -2.93 -1.03 -3.77
CA VAL A 17 -2.16 -2.10 -3.14
C VAL A 17 -0.91 -2.34 -3.99
N TRP A 18 0.24 -2.45 -3.34
CA TRP A 18 1.50 -2.84 -3.94
C TRP A 18 2.08 -4.04 -3.21
N LEU A 19 2.65 -4.96 -3.98
CA LEU A 19 3.24 -6.20 -3.49
C LEU A 19 4.73 -6.16 -3.80
N LEU A 20 5.56 -6.31 -2.78
CA LEU A 20 6.98 -6.58 -2.92
C LEU A 20 7.15 -8.07 -3.13
N VAL A 21 7.53 -8.46 -4.34
CA VAL A 21 7.61 -9.89 -4.71
C VAL A 21 9.04 -10.35 -4.92
N ASP A 22 9.34 -11.56 -4.46
CA ASP A 22 10.56 -12.30 -4.73
C ASP A 22 10.23 -13.71 -5.19
N ASP A 23 10.61 -14.07 -6.42
CA ASP A 23 10.42 -15.42 -6.99
C ASP A 23 9.01 -16.02 -6.72
N ASP A 24 7.96 -15.26 -7.05
CA ASP A 24 6.54 -15.60 -6.86
C ASP A 24 6.00 -15.53 -5.41
N SER A 25 6.86 -15.21 -4.43
CA SER A 25 6.46 -14.99 -3.03
C SER A 25 6.25 -13.51 -2.74
N VAL A 26 5.22 -13.18 -1.95
CA VAL A 26 4.98 -11.81 -1.45
C VAL A 26 5.69 -11.65 -0.12
N GLU A 27 6.70 -10.77 -0.09
CA GLU A 27 7.50 -10.50 1.09
C GLU A 27 6.91 -9.38 1.95
N ARG A 28 6.32 -8.39 1.28
CA ARG A 28 5.70 -7.21 1.90
C ARG A 28 4.58 -6.69 1.04
N GLU A 29 3.61 -6.07 1.69
CA GLU A 29 2.52 -5.38 1.05
C GLU A 29 2.44 -3.95 1.54
N LEU A 30 1.96 -3.05 0.66
CA LEU A 30 1.68 -1.66 0.95
C LEU A 30 0.25 -1.37 0.52
N TYR A 31 -0.51 -0.73 1.39
CA TYR A 31 -1.92 -0.46 1.19
C TYR A 31 -2.22 1.02 1.36
N VAL A 32 -3.17 1.50 0.56
CA VAL A 32 -3.91 2.75 0.74
C VAL A 32 -5.38 2.37 0.91
N GLU A 33 -5.95 2.61 2.08
CA GLU A 33 -7.34 2.26 2.40
C GLU A 33 -8.18 3.53 2.66
N SER A 34 -9.42 3.53 2.18
CA SER A 34 -10.45 4.51 2.55
C SER A 34 -11.33 3.99 3.68
N HIS A 35 -11.48 4.79 4.73
CA HIS A 35 -12.46 4.57 5.79
C HIS A 35 -13.69 5.48 5.67
N GLU A 36 -13.90 6.11 4.51
CA GLU A 36 -15.00 7.06 4.33
C GLU A 36 -16.38 6.43 4.55
N TYR A 37 -16.53 5.11 4.33
CA TYR A 37 -17.76 4.37 4.58
C TYR A 37 -18.22 4.40 6.05
N ARG A 38 -17.29 4.64 6.99
CA ARG A 38 -17.54 4.85 8.43
C ARG A 38 -17.35 6.30 8.87
N GLY A 39 -17.22 7.23 7.92
CA GLY A 39 -16.89 8.64 8.18
C GLY A 39 -15.44 8.86 8.63
N GLY A 40 -14.54 7.93 8.30
CA GLY A 40 -13.11 8.01 8.63
C GLY A 40 -12.25 8.57 7.50
N ASN A 41 -10.95 8.67 7.79
CA ASN A 41 -9.90 9.19 6.92
C ASN A 41 -9.33 8.10 5.98
N PHE A 42 -8.22 8.39 5.32
CA PHE A 42 -7.46 7.45 4.50
C PHE A 42 -6.22 6.99 5.24
N ASP A 43 -5.98 5.69 5.30
CA ASP A 43 -4.83 5.12 5.98
C ASP A 43 -3.85 4.51 4.99
N VAL A 44 -2.56 4.64 5.32
CA VAL A 44 -1.48 3.96 4.62
C VAL A 44 -0.81 3.00 5.59
N TYR A 45 -0.63 1.75 5.19
CA TYR A 45 0.00 0.75 6.04
C TYR A 45 0.83 -0.22 5.21
N THR A 46 1.89 -0.73 5.83
CA THR A 46 2.69 -1.83 5.30
C THR A 46 2.53 -3.07 6.17
N THR A 47 2.59 -4.24 5.58
CA THR A 47 2.62 -5.51 6.32
C THR A 47 3.65 -6.45 5.72
N GLY A 48 4.40 -7.14 6.56
CA GLY A 48 5.32 -8.21 6.16
C GLY A 48 4.67 -9.59 6.35
N GLY A 49 5.27 -10.64 5.78
CA GLY A 49 4.77 -12.02 5.87
C GLY A 49 4.62 -12.63 7.28
N ASP A 50 4.92 -11.88 8.35
CA ASP A 50 4.74 -12.29 9.76
C ASP A 50 3.51 -11.62 10.42
N ASP A 51 2.57 -11.10 9.63
CA ASP A 51 1.34 -10.40 10.09
C ASP A 51 1.59 -9.11 10.91
N GLU A 52 2.81 -8.55 10.88
CA GLU A 52 3.12 -7.28 11.53
C GLU A 52 2.69 -6.09 10.66
N TRP A 53 1.64 -5.40 11.12
CA TRP A 53 1.13 -4.19 10.50
C TRP A 53 1.87 -2.95 11.01
N ASN A 54 2.45 -2.19 10.07
CA ASN A 54 3.09 -0.91 10.32
C ASN A 54 2.22 0.21 9.74
N HIS A 55 1.79 1.13 10.60
CA HIS A 55 0.98 2.28 10.20
C HIS A 55 1.89 3.41 9.69
N GLU A 56 1.78 3.73 8.39
CA GLU A 56 2.59 4.75 7.72
C GLU A 56 1.98 6.16 7.87
N GLY A 57 0.70 6.24 8.25
CA GLY A 57 0.00 7.48 8.55
C GLY A 57 -1.49 7.45 8.22
N GLU A 58 -2.22 8.41 8.79
CA GLU A 58 -3.63 8.71 8.52
C GLU A 58 -3.73 10.08 7.83
N PHE A 59 -4.57 10.21 6.81
CA PHE A 59 -4.66 11.37 5.93
C PHE A 59 -6.11 11.76 5.63
N GLU A 60 -6.41 13.05 5.59
CA GLU A 60 -7.76 13.55 5.30
C GLU A 60 -8.18 13.39 3.83
N THR A 61 -7.21 13.17 2.92
CA THR A 61 -7.49 13.05 1.48
C THR A 61 -6.79 11.85 0.88
N SER A 62 -7.44 11.21 -0.09
CA SER A 62 -6.85 10.10 -0.86
C SER A 62 -5.55 10.52 -1.53
N ARG A 63 -5.47 11.74 -2.06
CA ARG A 63 -4.25 12.28 -2.67
C ARG A 63 -3.06 12.23 -1.70
N ALA A 64 -3.24 12.73 -0.48
CA ALA A 64 -2.19 12.75 0.52
C ALA A 64 -1.76 11.32 0.93
N ALA A 65 -2.72 10.40 1.03
CA ALA A 65 -2.42 8.99 1.27
C ALA A 65 -1.62 8.35 0.12
N PHE A 66 -1.96 8.65 -1.14
CA PHE A 66 -1.17 8.20 -2.30
C PHE A 66 0.22 8.83 -2.33
N GLU A 67 0.35 10.12 -2.01
CA GLU A 67 1.67 10.78 -1.90
C GLU A 67 2.53 10.06 -0.84
N ARG A 68 1.96 9.71 0.32
CA ARG A 68 2.68 8.91 1.33
C ARG A 68 3.05 7.52 0.84
N ALA A 69 2.16 6.83 0.12
CA ALA A 69 2.46 5.51 -0.44
C ALA A 69 3.61 5.58 -1.45
N LEU A 70 3.66 6.63 -2.28
CA LEU A 70 4.78 6.88 -3.19
C LEU A 70 6.08 7.11 -2.42
N ASP A 71 6.07 7.90 -1.34
CA ASP A 71 7.26 8.07 -0.49
C ASP A 71 7.79 6.73 0.06
N VAL A 72 6.91 5.81 0.45
CA VAL A 72 7.29 4.46 0.93
C VAL A 72 7.94 3.65 -0.19
N LEU A 73 7.40 3.72 -1.41
CA LEU A 73 7.95 3.04 -2.58
C LEU A 73 9.30 3.64 -3.02
N GLU A 74 9.44 4.97 -2.98
CA GLU A 74 10.67 5.68 -3.33
C GLU A 74 11.79 5.46 -2.31
N ALA A 75 11.43 5.34 -1.02
CA ALA A 75 12.37 5.00 0.05
C ALA A 75 12.80 3.52 0.03
N SER A 76 12.06 2.66 -0.67
CA SER A 76 12.38 1.25 -0.78
C SER A 76 13.63 1.03 -1.66
N PRO A 77 14.54 0.11 -1.28
CA PRO A 77 15.70 -0.25 -2.11
C PRO A 77 15.31 -1.06 -3.35
N HIS A 78 14.04 -1.48 -3.47
CA HIS A 78 13.51 -2.26 -4.57
C HIS A 78 12.72 -1.37 -5.52
N PRO A 79 12.89 -1.50 -6.85
CA PRO A 79 12.20 -0.69 -7.83
C PRO A 79 10.71 -1.04 -7.89
N VAL A 80 9.90 -0.10 -8.39
CA VAL A 80 8.52 -0.37 -8.81
C VAL A 80 8.54 -0.79 -10.27
N GLU A 81 7.91 -1.92 -10.59
CA GLU A 81 7.65 -2.30 -11.98
C GLU A 81 6.53 -1.44 -12.57
N ASP A 82 6.91 -0.69 -13.60
CA ASP A 82 5.97 0.06 -14.44
C ASP A 82 5.36 -0.93 -15.44
N GLY A 83 4.12 -1.36 -15.19
CA GLY A 83 3.40 -2.36 -15.99
C GLY A 83 2.13 -1.82 -16.65
#